data_AF-A0A074MXZ8-F1
#
_entry.id   AF-A0A074MXZ8-F1
#
_cell.length_a   1.000
_cell.length_b   1.000
_cell.length_c   1.000
_cell.angle_alpha   90.00
_cell.angle_beta   90.00
_cell.angle_gamma   90.00
#
_symmetry.space_group_name_H-M   'P 1'
#
loop_
_entity.id
_entity.type
_entity.pdbx_description
1 polymer ?
#
loop_
_entity_poly.entity_id
_entity_poly.type
_entity_poly.pdbx_seq_one_letter_code
_entity_poly.pdbx_strand_id
1 'polypeptide(L)'
;MIRQAALIVLVAAAPAFAEDRLAPGIWTNTEDSYFAEEEGRERASDLAFEIAADGSWRALDAFGVPQGDWSEGPIPGLERRETGSGWQVEGSELRRARMFACWLSARKFADKPDGSEDWTFARALSVFDQGGRVIVPGKGAAPDITLRMRNVTWAKGSRNRPSLVLYVHKDDPERAESYAWASPDASLVGINLRWVQASCSLDQGEAQR
;
A
#
# COMPACT_ATOMS: atom_id res chain seq x y z
N MET A 1 -8.28 -12.76 68.70
CA MET A 1 -8.99 -11.75 67.89
C MET A 1 -8.02 -11.24 66.83
N ILE A 2 -8.07 -11.78 65.62
CA ILE A 2 -7.22 -11.35 64.49
C ILE A 2 -8.18 -10.85 63.40
N ARG A 3 -8.16 -9.53 63.15
CA ARG A 3 -8.94 -8.89 62.08
C ARG A 3 -8.23 -9.15 60.74
N GLN A 4 -8.84 -9.93 59.85
CA GLN A 4 -8.46 -9.96 58.45
C GLN A 4 -8.92 -8.64 57.80
N ALA A 5 -7.98 -7.85 57.31
CA ALA A 5 -8.26 -6.72 56.43
C ALA A 5 -8.29 -7.23 54.98
N ALA A 6 -9.46 -7.17 54.34
CA ALA A 6 -9.60 -7.46 52.93
C ALA A 6 -9.01 -6.30 52.12
N LEU A 7 -7.96 -6.59 51.35
CA LEU A 7 -7.38 -5.66 50.38
C LEU A 7 -8.26 -5.66 49.14
N ILE A 8 -9.06 -4.60 48.94
CA ILE A 8 -9.79 -4.40 47.69
C ILE A 8 -8.79 -3.83 46.69
N VAL A 9 -8.37 -4.65 45.72
CA VAL A 9 -7.62 -4.20 44.55
C VAL A 9 -8.63 -3.58 43.59
N LEU A 10 -8.68 -2.25 43.53
CA LEU A 10 -9.30 -1.55 42.41
C LEU A 10 -8.43 -1.77 41.18
N VAL A 11 -8.87 -2.67 40.29
CA VAL A 11 -8.40 -2.68 38.90
C VAL A 11 -8.97 -1.42 38.26
N ALA A 12 -8.15 -0.39 38.11
CA ALA A 12 -8.49 0.75 37.28
C ALA A 12 -8.64 0.24 35.84
N ALA A 13 -9.88 0.09 35.37
CA ALA A 13 -10.15 -0.06 33.95
C ALA A 13 -9.60 1.20 33.27
N ALA A 14 -8.50 1.05 32.53
CA ALA A 14 -8.05 2.09 31.63
C ALA A 14 -9.25 2.47 30.74
N PRO A 15 -9.54 3.76 30.55
CA PRO A 15 -10.63 4.14 29.67
C PRO A 15 -10.29 3.62 28.28
N ALA A 16 -11.12 2.72 27.77
CA ALA A 16 -11.07 2.26 26.39
C ALA A 16 -11.53 3.40 25.47
N PHE A 17 -10.73 4.45 25.36
CA PHE A 17 -10.68 5.25 24.14
C PHE A 17 -9.97 4.35 23.13
N ALA A 18 -10.68 3.39 22.54
CA ALA A 18 -10.28 2.90 21.23
C ALA A 18 -10.32 4.15 20.34
N GLU A 19 -9.15 4.73 20.09
CA GLU A 19 -9.00 6.08 19.55
C GLU A 19 -9.83 6.22 18.28
N ASP A 20 -10.65 7.26 18.22
CA ASP A 20 -11.36 7.68 17.02
C ASP A 20 -10.37 8.32 16.04
N ARG A 21 -9.34 7.54 15.69
CA ARG A 21 -8.20 7.93 14.85
C ARG A 21 -7.82 6.77 13.94
N LEU A 22 -7.12 7.08 12.86
CA LEU A 22 -6.48 6.06 12.03
C LEU A 22 -5.33 5.43 12.82
N ALA A 23 -5.19 4.11 12.72
CA ALA A 23 -4.02 3.43 13.26
C ALA A 23 -2.76 3.87 12.49
N PRO A 24 -1.56 3.80 13.10
CA PRO A 24 -0.31 4.12 12.41
C PRO A 24 -0.13 3.31 11.12
N GLY A 25 0.56 3.88 10.13
CA GLY A 25 0.80 3.26 8.83
C GLY A 25 0.28 4.10 7.66
N ILE A 26 0.32 3.52 6.45
CA ILE A 26 -0.15 4.18 5.24
C ILE A 26 -1.63 3.89 5.01
N TRP A 27 -2.42 4.92 4.72
CA TRP A 27 -3.83 4.80 4.36
C TRP A 27 -4.10 5.50 3.04
N THR A 28 -4.81 4.84 2.12
CA THR A 28 -5.15 5.42 0.82
C THR A 28 -6.59 5.11 0.44
N ASN A 29 -7.18 5.94 -0.43
CA ASN A 29 -8.50 5.67 -1.03
C ASN A 29 -8.40 5.13 -2.46
N THR A 30 -7.20 4.87 -2.97
CA THR A 30 -6.96 4.59 -4.39
C THR A 30 -7.81 3.45 -4.93
N GLU A 31 -7.96 2.35 -4.17
CA GLU A 31 -8.73 1.21 -4.64
C GLU A 31 -10.24 1.45 -4.66
N ASP A 32 -10.77 2.29 -3.76
CA ASP A 32 -12.18 2.65 -3.77
C ASP A 32 -12.49 3.72 -4.84
N SER A 33 -11.64 4.74 -4.93
CA SER A 33 -11.74 5.81 -5.94
C SER A 33 -11.66 5.25 -7.37
N TYR A 34 -10.82 4.23 -7.60
CA TYR A 34 -10.65 3.62 -8.93
C TYR A 34 -11.95 3.05 -9.53
N PHE A 35 -12.86 2.53 -8.70
CA PHE A 35 -14.12 1.94 -9.14
C PHE A 35 -15.34 2.85 -8.96
N ALA A 36 -15.14 4.09 -8.48
CA ALA A 36 -16.24 5.00 -8.17
C ALA A 36 -17.19 5.21 -9.37
N GLU A 37 -16.64 5.48 -10.55
CA GLU A 37 -17.44 5.72 -11.76
C GLU A 37 -18.20 4.47 -12.24
N GLU A 38 -17.61 3.27 -12.11
CA GLU A 38 -18.29 2.00 -12.40
C GLU A 38 -19.49 1.78 -11.47
N GLU A 39 -19.40 2.30 -10.24
CA GLU A 39 -20.48 2.27 -9.25
C GLU A 39 -21.46 3.45 -9.36
N GLY A 40 -21.28 4.35 -10.33
CA GLY A 40 -22.10 5.55 -10.51
C GLY A 40 -21.87 6.63 -9.46
N ARG A 41 -20.72 6.61 -8.77
CA ARG A 41 -20.25 7.64 -7.84
C ARG A 41 -19.31 8.61 -8.55
N GLU A 42 -19.22 9.84 -8.05
CA GLU A 42 -18.15 10.75 -8.43
C GLU A 42 -16.82 10.22 -7.89
N ARG A 43 -15.77 10.33 -8.70
CA ARG A 43 -14.43 9.90 -8.30
C ARG A 43 -13.81 10.93 -7.36
N ALA A 44 -13.53 10.52 -6.13
CA ALA A 44 -12.79 11.33 -5.17
C ALA A 44 -11.35 11.57 -5.61
N SER A 45 -10.73 12.63 -5.07
CA SER A 45 -9.30 12.86 -5.26
C SER A 45 -8.47 11.66 -4.79
N ASP A 46 -7.39 11.32 -5.50
CA ASP A 46 -6.50 10.24 -5.07
C ASP A 46 -5.70 10.73 -3.85
N LEU A 47 -5.89 10.07 -2.70
CA LEU A 47 -5.32 10.45 -1.42
C LEU A 47 -4.50 9.32 -0.82
N ALA A 48 -3.35 9.67 -0.24
CA ALA A 48 -2.56 8.80 0.59
C ALA A 48 -2.01 9.58 1.80
N PHE A 49 -2.09 8.97 2.97
CA PHE A 49 -1.59 9.51 4.23
C PHE A 49 -0.64 8.53 4.89
N GLU A 50 0.41 9.05 5.52
CA GLU A 50 1.17 8.32 6.53
C GLU A 50 0.74 8.81 7.91
N ILE A 51 0.42 7.87 8.79
CA ILE A 51 0.03 8.12 10.18
C ILE A 51 1.14 7.61 11.10
N ALA A 52 1.69 8.48 11.95
CA ALA A 52 2.69 8.11 12.94
C ALA A 52 2.06 7.51 14.21
N ALA A 53 2.89 6.94 15.08
CA ALA A 53 2.48 6.34 16.35
C ALA A 53 1.86 7.34 17.33
N ASP A 54 2.24 8.62 17.25
CA ASP A 54 1.69 9.71 18.06
C ASP A 54 0.41 10.32 17.46
N GLY A 55 -0.05 9.80 16.31
CA GLY A 55 -1.23 10.27 15.60
C GLY A 55 -0.98 11.51 14.71
N SER A 56 0.25 12.03 14.65
CA SER A 56 0.61 13.00 13.62
C SER A 56 0.54 12.35 12.23
N TRP A 57 0.27 13.15 11.21
CA TRP A 57 0.06 12.64 9.85
C TRP A 57 0.70 13.53 8.79
N ARG A 58 0.97 12.97 7.60
CA ARG A 58 1.38 13.73 6.42
C ARG A 58 0.83 13.10 5.14
N ALA A 59 0.63 13.91 4.12
CA ALA A 59 0.22 13.42 2.80
C ALA A 59 1.40 12.76 2.06
N LEU A 60 1.10 11.70 1.30
CA LEU A 60 2.03 11.00 0.42
C LEU A 60 1.56 11.09 -1.03
N ASP A 61 2.48 11.00 -1.98
CA ASP A 61 2.13 10.66 -3.37
C ASP A 61 2.04 9.14 -3.59
N ALA A 62 1.74 8.73 -4.83
CA ALA A 62 1.66 7.33 -5.22
C ALA A 62 3.00 6.56 -5.09
N PHE A 63 4.12 7.26 -4.93
CA PHE A 63 5.45 6.67 -4.72
C PHE A 63 5.84 6.60 -3.24
N GLY A 64 4.93 7.00 -2.35
CA GLY A 64 5.20 7.08 -0.91
C GLY A 64 6.10 8.26 -0.53
N VAL A 65 6.25 9.25 -1.40
CA VAL A 65 7.05 10.45 -1.12
C VAL A 65 6.20 11.46 -0.36
N PRO A 66 6.65 11.95 0.81
CA PRO A 66 5.96 12.98 1.56
C PRO A 66 5.73 14.27 0.75
N GLN A 67 4.51 14.79 0.77
CA GLN A 67 4.12 16.03 0.10
C GLN A 67 4.13 17.26 1.02
N GLY A 68 4.64 17.10 2.25
CA GLY A 68 4.72 18.14 3.25
C GLY A 68 5.26 17.61 4.58
N ASP A 69 5.38 18.52 5.55
CA ASP A 69 5.78 18.19 6.91
C ASP A 69 4.65 17.48 7.68
N TRP A 70 5.02 16.87 8.81
CA TRP A 70 4.05 16.29 9.73
C TRP A 70 3.09 17.35 10.26
N SER A 71 1.81 17.00 10.28
CA SER A 71 0.71 17.81 10.78
C SER A 71 0.15 17.18 12.05
N GLU A 72 -0.12 18.03 13.04
CA GLU A 72 -0.85 17.65 14.25
C GLU A 72 -2.35 17.96 14.08
N GLY A 73 -3.22 17.18 14.70
CA GLY A 73 -4.67 17.39 14.67
C GLY A 73 -5.40 16.62 13.57
N PRO A 74 -6.67 16.97 13.28
CA PRO A 74 -7.53 16.18 12.41
C PRO A 74 -7.07 16.24 10.94
N ILE A 75 -7.20 15.11 10.24
CA ILE A 75 -7.06 15.06 8.78
C ILE A 75 -8.29 15.74 8.15
N PRO A 76 -8.13 16.74 7.26
CA PRO A 76 -9.24 17.42 6.63
C PRO A 76 -10.16 16.43 5.88
N GLY A 77 -11.47 16.55 6.11
CA GLY A 77 -12.48 15.70 5.46
C GLY A 77 -12.49 14.24 5.91
N LEU A 78 -11.67 13.85 6.89
CA LEU A 78 -11.68 12.51 7.44
C LEU A 78 -12.95 12.30 8.28
N GLU A 79 -13.74 11.31 7.87
CA GLU A 79 -15.01 10.98 8.48
C GLU A 79 -15.14 9.48 8.70
N ARG A 80 -15.98 9.08 9.67
CA ARG A 80 -16.42 7.70 9.77
C ARG A 80 -17.33 7.37 8.59
N ARG A 81 -17.19 6.16 8.05
CA ARG A 81 -18.10 5.68 7.01
C ARG A 81 -19.53 5.64 7.53
N GLU A 82 -20.46 6.15 6.73
CA GLU A 82 -21.90 6.12 7.06
C GLU A 82 -22.43 4.68 7.18
N THR A 83 -21.84 3.76 6.42
CA THR A 83 -22.18 2.35 6.44
C THR A 83 -20.94 1.49 6.70
N GLY A 84 -21.07 0.59 7.68
CA GLY A 84 -19.99 -0.32 8.07
C GLY A 84 -18.98 0.31 9.03
N SER A 85 -17.83 -0.36 9.16
CA SER A 85 -16.68 0.11 9.93
C SER A 85 -15.63 0.69 8.98
N GLY A 86 -14.98 1.80 9.38
CA GLY A 86 -13.84 2.33 8.64
C GLY A 86 -13.85 3.84 8.58
N TRP A 87 -13.03 4.36 7.68
CA TRP A 87 -12.80 5.78 7.47
C TRP A 87 -13.02 6.12 6.00
N GLN A 88 -13.39 7.36 5.72
CA GLN A 88 -13.53 7.89 4.37
C GLN A 88 -13.07 9.34 4.30
N VAL A 89 -12.76 9.78 3.09
CA VAL A 89 -12.60 11.19 2.72
C VAL A 89 -13.32 11.38 1.40
N GLU A 90 -14.10 12.46 1.26
CA GLU A 90 -14.89 12.75 0.04
C GLU A 90 -15.81 11.59 -0.37
N GLY A 91 -16.35 10.85 0.62
CA GLY A 91 -17.20 9.68 0.38
C GLY A 91 -16.47 8.44 -0.16
N SER A 92 -15.13 8.47 -0.26
CA SER A 92 -14.32 7.33 -0.69
C SER A 92 -13.62 6.65 0.49
N GLU A 93 -13.72 5.32 0.55
CA GLU A 93 -13.16 4.52 1.64
C GLU A 93 -11.63 4.61 1.72
N LEU A 94 -11.10 4.89 2.91
CA LEU A 94 -9.68 4.76 3.22
C LEU A 94 -9.36 3.33 3.66
N ARG A 95 -8.34 2.75 3.05
CA ARG A 95 -7.81 1.42 3.37
C ARG A 95 -6.38 1.53 3.85
N ARG A 96 -6.06 0.80 4.92
CA ARG A 96 -4.69 0.67 5.39
C ARG A 96 -3.90 -0.20 4.39
N ALA A 97 -2.82 0.34 3.89
CA ALA A 97 -1.93 -0.35 2.99
C ALA A 97 -0.96 -1.25 3.77
N ARG A 98 -0.59 -2.36 3.13
CA ARG A 98 0.50 -3.23 3.60
C ARG A 98 1.76 -2.91 2.82
N MET A 99 2.88 -2.88 3.53
CA MET A 99 4.20 -2.68 2.92
C MET A 99 4.75 -3.98 2.33
N PHE A 100 5.41 -3.86 1.18
CA PHE A 100 6.10 -4.95 0.49
C PHE A 100 7.53 -4.52 0.16
N ALA A 101 8.46 -5.45 0.37
CA ALA A 101 9.83 -5.35 -0.09
C ALA A 101 9.98 -6.15 -1.39
N CYS A 102 10.48 -5.48 -2.44
CA CYS A 102 10.65 -6.07 -3.76
C CYS A 102 12.10 -6.10 -4.22
N TRP A 103 12.35 -6.97 -5.19
CA TRP A 103 13.51 -6.91 -6.08
C TRP A 103 13.03 -6.94 -7.54
N LEU A 104 13.85 -6.40 -8.43
CA LEU A 104 13.62 -6.38 -9.86
C LEU A 104 14.93 -6.65 -10.62
N SER A 105 14.84 -7.44 -11.68
CA SER A 105 15.90 -7.65 -12.65
C SER A 105 15.32 -7.45 -14.05
N ALA A 106 15.97 -6.62 -14.86
CA ALA A 106 15.58 -6.36 -16.24
C ALA A 106 16.73 -6.69 -17.18
N ARG A 107 16.40 -7.27 -18.34
CA ARG A 107 17.38 -7.52 -19.38
C ARG A 107 17.92 -6.19 -19.89
N LYS A 108 19.25 -6.09 -19.99
CA LYS A 108 19.92 -4.94 -20.60
C LYS A 108 19.75 -4.98 -22.11
N PHE A 109 19.89 -3.82 -22.76
CA PHE A 109 19.81 -3.74 -24.21
C PHE A 109 20.98 -4.43 -24.91
N ALA A 110 22.16 -4.42 -24.28
CA ALA A 110 23.34 -5.11 -24.76
C ALA A 110 23.54 -6.44 -24.00
N ASP A 111 23.81 -7.50 -24.75
CA ASP A 111 24.30 -8.76 -24.20
C ASP A 111 25.78 -8.60 -23.74
N LYS A 112 26.28 -9.60 -23.01
CA LYS A 112 27.69 -9.65 -22.60
C LYS A 112 28.60 -9.94 -23.81
N PRO A 113 29.92 -9.67 -23.71
CA PRO A 113 30.86 -9.96 -24.79
C PRO A 113 30.91 -11.43 -25.24
N ASP A 114 30.52 -12.36 -24.37
CA ASP A 114 30.43 -13.79 -24.66
C ASP A 114 29.12 -14.20 -25.36
N GLY A 115 28.24 -13.25 -25.67
CA GLY A 115 26.95 -13.46 -26.30
C GLY A 115 25.84 -13.92 -25.34
N SER A 116 26.11 -14.04 -24.04
CA SER A 116 25.09 -14.36 -23.05
C SER A 116 24.30 -13.13 -22.61
N GLU A 117 23.05 -13.33 -22.19
CA GLU A 117 22.18 -12.23 -21.73
C GLU A 117 22.81 -11.49 -20.53
N ASP A 118 22.71 -10.17 -20.55
CA ASP A 118 23.07 -9.31 -19.42
C ASP A 118 21.83 -8.72 -18.76
N TRP A 119 21.88 -8.58 -17.43
CA TRP A 119 20.74 -8.26 -16.60
C TRP A 119 21.11 -7.20 -15.56
N THR A 120 20.16 -6.31 -15.26
CA THR A 120 20.24 -5.42 -14.10
C THR A 120 19.78 -6.14 -12.85
N PHE A 121 20.07 -5.58 -11.68
CA PHE A 121 19.49 -6.05 -10.43
C PHE A 121 19.29 -4.89 -9.45
N ALA A 122 18.05 -4.70 -9.01
CA ALA A 122 17.65 -3.77 -7.97
C ALA A 122 16.96 -4.54 -6.84
N ARG A 123 17.23 -4.17 -5.59
CA ARG A 123 16.69 -4.82 -4.39
C ARG A 123 16.34 -3.77 -3.34
N ALA A 124 15.65 -4.20 -2.28
CA ALA A 124 15.18 -3.33 -1.20
C ALA A 124 14.29 -2.19 -1.73
N LEU A 125 13.51 -2.49 -2.77
CA LEU A 125 12.49 -1.59 -3.30
C LEU A 125 11.29 -1.66 -2.37
N SER A 126 10.84 -0.54 -1.84
CA SER A 126 9.67 -0.47 -0.96
C SER A 126 8.44 -0.03 -1.77
N VAL A 127 7.32 -0.71 -1.58
CA VAL A 127 6.04 -0.37 -2.23
C VAL A 127 4.88 -0.82 -1.34
N PHE A 128 3.77 -0.10 -1.37
CA PHE A 128 2.57 -0.45 -0.62
C PHE A 128 1.43 -0.94 -1.54
N ASP A 129 0.57 -1.81 -1.02
CA ASP A 129 -0.42 -2.54 -1.83
C ASP A 129 -1.75 -1.82 -2.08
N GLN A 130 -1.84 -0.51 -1.87
CA GLN A 130 -3.04 0.29 -2.16
C GLN A 130 -2.75 1.33 -3.24
N GLY A 131 -2.18 0.87 -4.36
CA GLY A 131 -1.83 1.71 -5.51
C GLY A 131 -0.39 2.22 -5.52
N GLY A 132 0.44 1.78 -4.56
CA GLY A 132 1.82 2.23 -4.43
C GLY A 132 2.66 1.88 -5.65
N ARG A 133 3.62 2.75 -5.96
CA ARG A 133 4.50 2.68 -7.13
C ARG A 133 5.97 2.81 -6.71
N VAL A 134 6.86 2.14 -7.43
CA VAL A 134 8.31 2.34 -7.31
C VAL A 134 8.96 2.33 -8.68
N ILE A 135 9.76 3.36 -8.96
CA ILE A 135 10.50 3.51 -10.22
C ILE A 135 11.86 2.82 -10.07
N VAL A 136 12.19 1.96 -11.03
CA VAL A 136 13.50 1.32 -11.18
C VAL A 136 14.15 1.84 -12.45
N PRO A 137 15.10 2.80 -12.34
CA PRO A 137 15.74 3.36 -13.52
C PRO A 137 16.71 2.34 -14.15
N GLY A 138 16.58 2.14 -15.45
CA GLY A 138 17.48 1.33 -16.26
C GLY A 138 18.77 2.08 -16.65
N LYS A 139 18.83 3.39 -16.39
CA LYS A 139 20.03 4.25 -16.53
C LYS A 139 20.67 4.16 -17.93
N GLY A 140 19.83 4.02 -18.96
CA GLY A 140 20.26 3.88 -20.36
C GLY A 140 20.81 2.50 -20.74
N ALA A 141 21.05 1.60 -19.78
CA ALA A 141 21.52 0.24 -20.04
C ALA A 141 20.37 -0.78 -20.17
N ALA A 142 19.21 -0.46 -19.62
CA ALA A 142 17.99 -1.24 -19.61
C ALA A 142 16.78 -0.28 -19.67
N PRO A 143 15.55 -0.77 -19.92
CA PRO A 143 14.37 0.10 -19.83
C PRO A 143 14.14 0.58 -18.40
N ASP A 144 13.59 1.79 -18.27
CA ASP A 144 13.01 2.26 -17.02
C ASP A 144 11.71 1.49 -16.77
N ILE A 145 11.53 1.00 -15.55
CA ILE A 145 10.39 0.15 -15.18
C ILE A 145 9.77 0.71 -13.92
N THR A 146 8.44 0.79 -13.89
CA THR A 146 7.70 1.06 -12.65
C THR A 146 7.00 -0.22 -12.20
N LEU A 147 7.21 -0.61 -10.95
CA LEU A 147 6.35 -1.59 -10.28
C LEU A 147 5.19 -0.85 -9.62
N ARG A 148 3.97 -1.36 -9.78
CA ARG A 148 2.79 -0.89 -9.05
C ARG A 148 2.11 -2.05 -8.35
N MET A 149 1.74 -1.88 -7.09
CA MET A 149 1.02 -2.90 -6.32
C MET A 149 -0.37 -2.43 -5.92
N ARG A 150 -1.34 -3.33 -6.07
CA ARG A 150 -2.75 -3.08 -5.74
C ARG A 150 -3.35 -4.31 -5.07
N ASN A 151 -4.14 -4.12 -4.03
CA ASN A 151 -4.99 -5.13 -3.43
C ASN A 151 -6.42 -4.82 -3.86
N VAL A 152 -6.71 -5.26 -5.08
CA VAL A 152 -7.88 -4.87 -5.84
C VAL A 152 -9.12 -5.44 -5.17
N THR A 153 -10.03 -4.56 -4.78
CA THR A 153 -11.42 -4.91 -4.48
C THR A 153 -12.28 -4.29 -5.55
N TRP A 154 -12.97 -5.14 -6.30
CA TRP A 154 -13.76 -4.72 -7.46
C TRP A 154 -14.99 -3.92 -7.07
N ALA A 155 -15.51 -3.18 -8.04
CA ALA A 155 -16.75 -2.43 -7.92
C ALA A 155 -17.88 -3.25 -7.27
N LYS A 156 -18.71 -2.58 -6.48
CA LYS A 156 -19.88 -3.14 -5.83
C LYS A 156 -20.76 -3.89 -6.84
N GLY A 157 -21.03 -5.16 -6.56
CA GLY A 157 -21.81 -6.03 -7.44
C GLY A 157 -20.98 -6.81 -8.47
N SER A 158 -19.68 -6.56 -8.57
CA SER A 158 -18.78 -7.38 -9.38
C SER A 158 -18.73 -8.83 -8.91
N ARG A 159 -18.62 -9.76 -9.85
CA ARG A 159 -18.42 -11.19 -9.59
C ARG A 159 -16.94 -11.56 -9.50
N ASN A 160 -16.04 -10.62 -9.79
CA ASN A 160 -14.60 -10.86 -9.72
C ASN A 160 -14.15 -11.01 -8.26
N ARG A 161 -13.14 -11.85 -8.05
CA ARG A 161 -12.56 -12.06 -6.73
C ARG A 161 -11.51 -10.98 -6.44
N PRO A 162 -11.44 -10.45 -5.21
CA PRO A 162 -10.35 -9.58 -4.82
C PRO A 162 -8.99 -10.26 -5.02
N SER A 163 -7.98 -9.48 -5.37
CA SER A 163 -6.65 -10.00 -5.72
C SER A 163 -5.54 -9.04 -5.33
N LEU A 164 -4.42 -9.58 -4.85
CA LEU A 164 -3.17 -8.84 -4.80
C LEU A 164 -2.55 -8.87 -6.19
N VAL A 165 -2.22 -7.72 -6.75
CA VAL A 165 -1.75 -7.59 -8.12
C VAL A 165 -0.44 -6.82 -8.16
N LEU A 166 0.55 -7.39 -8.85
CA LEU A 166 1.83 -6.77 -9.18
C LEU A 166 1.83 -6.40 -10.67
N TYR A 167 1.86 -5.10 -10.95
CA TYR A 167 1.94 -4.56 -12.30
C TYR A 167 3.37 -4.15 -12.64
N VAL A 168 3.74 -4.36 -13.91
CA VAL A 168 4.95 -3.84 -14.52
C VAL A 168 4.55 -2.81 -15.56
N HIS A 169 5.06 -1.59 -15.43
CA HIS A 169 4.88 -0.49 -16.38
C HIS A 169 6.22 -0.11 -17.01
N LYS A 170 6.16 0.43 -18.23
CA LYS A 170 7.28 1.09 -18.91
C LYS A 170 6.95 2.57 -19.08
N ASP A 171 6.68 3.01 -20.30
CA ASP A 171 6.44 4.42 -20.63
C ASP A 171 5.02 4.90 -20.27
N ASP A 172 4.03 3.99 -20.27
CA ASP A 172 2.65 4.31 -19.93
C ASP A 172 2.39 4.08 -18.42
N PRO A 173 2.12 5.15 -17.64
CA PRO A 173 1.90 5.04 -16.20
C PRO A 173 0.55 4.40 -15.84
N GLU A 174 -0.39 4.27 -16.79
CA GLU A 174 -1.74 3.76 -16.54
C GLU A 174 -1.96 2.38 -17.15
N ARG A 175 -1.46 2.15 -18.37
CA ARG A 175 -1.51 0.81 -18.98
C ARG A 175 -0.23 0.02 -18.65
N ALA A 176 -0.40 -0.99 -17.81
CA ALA A 176 0.68 -1.93 -17.53
C ALA A 176 1.09 -2.71 -18.79
N GLU A 177 2.39 -2.97 -18.91
CA GLU A 177 2.97 -3.88 -19.89
C GLU A 177 2.51 -5.32 -19.62
N SER A 178 2.50 -5.71 -18.34
CA SER A 178 1.91 -6.95 -17.87
C SER A 178 1.66 -6.91 -16.36
N TYR A 179 0.99 -7.92 -15.84
CA TYR A 179 0.74 -8.07 -14.41
C TYR A 179 0.60 -9.54 -14.02
N ALA A 180 0.86 -9.80 -12.74
CA ALA A 180 0.57 -11.08 -12.09
C ALA A 180 -0.36 -10.82 -10.90
N TRP A 181 -1.19 -11.80 -10.57
CA TRP A 181 -2.07 -11.71 -9.40
C TRP A 181 -1.95 -12.95 -8.51
N ALA A 182 -2.23 -12.74 -7.23
CA ALA A 182 -2.31 -13.76 -6.20
C ALA A 182 -3.56 -13.53 -5.34
N SER A 183 -3.80 -14.42 -4.37
CA SER A 183 -4.82 -14.19 -3.34
C SER A 183 -4.61 -12.82 -2.67
N PRO A 184 -5.69 -12.13 -2.27
CA PRO A 184 -5.60 -10.78 -1.69
C PRO A 184 -4.81 -10.75 -0.36
N ASP A 185 -4.73 -11.87 0.34
CA ASP A 185 -3.99 -12.09 1.58
C ASP A 185 -2.58 -12.66 1.37
N ALA A 186 -2.14 -12.88 0.13
CA ALA A 186 -0.82 -13.43 -0.16
C ALA A 186 0.30 -12.56 0.41
N SER A 187 1.32 -13.20 0.97
CA SER A 187 2.53 -12.55 1.48
C SER A 187 3.65 -12.47 0.45
N LEU A 188 3.43 -12.98 -0.76
CA LEU A 188 4.40 -13.03 -1.86
C LEU A 188 3.67 -13.01 -3.20
N VAL A 189 4.15 -12.19 -4.14
CA VAL A 189 3.75 -12.22 -5.55
C VAL A 189 4.99 -12.02 -6.42
N GLY A 190 5.02 -12.66 -7.58
CA GLY A 190 6.14 -12.56 -8.51
C GLY A 190 5.68 -12.61 -9.96
N ILE A 191 6.53 -12.09 -10.84
CA ILE A 191 6.28 -12.03 -12.28
C ILE A 191 7.58 -12.29 -13.04
N ASN A 192 7.49 -13.04 -14.15
CA ASN A 192 8.59 -13.29 -15.07
C ASN A 192 8.07 -13.20 -16.51
N LEU A 193 8.53 -12.18 -17.23
CA LEU A 193 8.17 -11.93 -18.63
C LEU A 193 9.31 -12.27 -19.61
N ARG A 194 10.33 -13.02 -19.16
CA ARG A 194 11.57 -13.34 -19.90
C ARG A 194 12.50 -12.18 -20.22
N TRP A 195 12.05 -10.94 -20.13
CA TRP A 195 12.90 -9.74 -20.22
C TRP A 195 12.88 -8.90 -18.94
N VAL A 196 11.95 -9.19 -18.03
CA VAL A 196 11.87 -8.62 -16.67
C VAL A 196 11.41 -9.69 -15.70
N GLN A 197 11.99 -9.64 -14.51
CA GLN A 197 11.64 -10.48 -13.37
C GLN A 197 11.52 -9.60 -12.14
N ALA A 198 10.46 -9.79 -11.37
CA ALA A 198 10.29 -9.12 -10.10
C ALA A 198 9.59 -10.03 -9.11
N SER A 199 9.86 -9.81 -7.83
CA SER A 199 9.10 -10.43 -6.75
C SER A 199 9.02 -9.48 -5.58
N CYS A 200 7.86 -9.48 -4.93
CA CYS A 200 7.51 -8.64 -3.81
C CYS A 200 7.00 -9.51 -2.67
N SER A 201 7.61 -9.39 -1.50
CA SER A 201 7.21 -10.09 -0.27
C SER A 201 6.74 -9.09 0.77
N LEU A 202 5.71 -9.45 1.54
CA LEU A 202 5.20 -8.64 2.64
C LEU A 202 6.35 -8.26 3.58
N ASP A 203 6.51 -6.96 3.82
CA ASP A 203 7.51 -6.45 4.74
C ASP A 203 6.99 -6.60 6.17
N GLN A 204 7.61 -7.49 6.95
CA GLN A 204 7.23 -7.75 8.34
C GLN A 204 7.67 -6.62 9.30
N GLY A 205 8.25 -5.54 8.76
CA GLY A 205 8.75 -4.38 9.51
C GLY A 205 7.72 -3.53 10.26
N GLU A 206 6.41 -3.74 10.08
CA GLU A 206 5.34 -3.08 10.88
C GLU A 206 4.93 -3.85 12.14
N ALA A 207 5.28 -5.14 12.27
CA ALA A 207 4.89 -5.93 13.46
C ALA A 207 5.86 -5.83 14.63
N GLN A 208 6.99 -5.12 14.48
CA GLN A 208 8.12 -5.13 15.44
C GLN A 208 8.78 -3.76 15.66
N ARG A 209 8.15 -2.63 15.32
CA ARG A 209 8.62 -1.30 15.72
C ARG A 209 7.57 -0.58 16.55
#